data_AF-A0A846U0G0-F1
#
_entry.id   AF-A0A846U0G0-F1
#
_cell.length_a   1.000
_cell.length_b   1.000
_cell.length_c   1.000
_cell.angle_alpha   90.00
_cell.angle_beta   90.00
_cell.angle_gamma   90.00
#
_symmetry.space_group_name_H-M   'P 1'
#
loop_
_entity.id
_entity.type
_entity.pdbx_description
1 polymer ?
#
loop_
_entity_poly.entity_id
_entity_poly.type
_entity_poly.pdbx_seq_one_letter_code
_entity_poly.pdbx_strand_id
1 'polypeptide(L)' 'MSIALSIMLVAAMVVLFFCGYYVRLIIEKYGMNWLHAVPITVAILMFNIIWALLEMAKSARWQ' A
#
# COMPACT_ATOMS: atom_id res chain seq x y z
N MET A 1 -4.92 17.84 -11.57
CA MET A 1 -5.26 16.59 -10.84
C MET A 1 -4.12 15.57 -10.87
N SER A 2 -3.29 15.57 -11.91
CA SER A 2 -2.05 14.78 -12.01
C SER A 2 -1.12 14.83 -10.78
N ILE A 3 -0.92 16.00 -10.14
CA ILE A 3 -0.09 16.12 -8.92
C ILE A 3 -0.74 15.45 -7.70
N ALA A 4 -2.07 15.51 -7.58
CA ALA A 4 -2.77 14.86 -6.47
C ALA A 4 -2.71 13.32 -6.62
N LEU A 5 -2.86 12.82 -7.86
CA LEU A 5 -2.72 11.40 -8.17
C LEU A 5 -1.31 10.89 -7.91
N SER A 6 -0.26 11.66 -8.25
CA SER A 6 1.12 11.27 -7.97
C SER A 6 1.43 11.28 -6.47
N ILE A 7 0.92 12.25 -5.71
CA ILE A 7 1.05 12.27 -4.23
C ILE A 7 0.34 11.05 -3.61
N MET A 8 -0.86 10.70 -4.06
CA MET A 8 -1.57 9.51 -3.57
C MET A 8 -0.85 8.21 -3.93
N LEU A 9 -0.24 8.13 -5.12
CA LEU A 9 0.57 6.97 -5.52
C LEU A 9 1.79 6.81 -4.60
N VAL A 10 2.54 7.89 -4.37
CA VAL A 10 3.71 7.89 -3.48
C VAL A 10 3.30 7.53 -2.06
N ALA A 11 2.21 8.11 -1.55
CA ALA A 11 1.68 7.78 -0.23
C ALA A 11 1.31 6.30 -0.10
N ALA A 12 0.65 5.72 -1.10
CA ALA A 12 0.30 4.29 -1.11
C ALA A 12 1.54 3.39 -1.13
N MET A 13 2.59 3.75 -1.86
CA MET A 13 3.87 3.03 -1.86
C MET A 13 4.57 3.12 -0.50
N VAL A 14 4.52 4.28 0.17
CA VAL A 14 5.08 4.45 1.52
C VAL A 14 4.32 3.59 2.54
N VAL A 15 2.99 3.52 2.45
CA VAL A 15 2.21 2.64 3.34
C VAL A 15 2.54 1.17 3.11
N LEU A 16 2.73 0.73 1.87
CA LEU A 16 3.19 -0.64 1.57
C LEU A 16 4.54 -0.95 2.22
N PHE A 17 5.48 0.00 2.15
CA PHE A 17 6.79 -0.14 2.78
C PHE A 17 6.67 -0.32 4.30
N PHE A 18 5.85 0.52 4.96
CA PHE A 18 5.59 0.39 6.39
C PHE A 18 4.87 -0.91 6.74
N CYS A 19 3.97 -1.41 5.89
CA CYS A 19 3.33 -2.69 6.09
C CYS A 19 4.36 -3.83 6.18
N GLY A 20 5.33 -3.87 5.26
CA GLY A 20 6.44 -4.83 5.31
C GLY A 20 7.31 -4.67 6.56
N TYR A 21 7.59 -3.44 6.98
CA TYR A 21 8.31 -3.15 8.22
C TYR A 21 7.56 -3.68 9.45
N TYR A 22 6.25 -3.42 9.57
CA TYR A 22 5.44 -3.89 10.68
C TYR A 22 5.30 -5.42 10.71
N VAL A 23 5.18 -6.10 9.55
CA VAL A 23 5.24 -7.56 9.48
C VAL A 23 6.51 -8.08 10.16
N ARG A 24 7.67 -7.54 9.79
CA ARG A 24 8.95 -7.99 10.34
C ARG A 24 9.08 -7.69 11.84
N LEU A 25 8.61 -6.52 12.28
CA LEU A 25 8.62 -6.13 13.69
C LEU A 25 7.70 -7.02 14.54
N ILE A 26 6.54 -7.42 14.00
CA ILE A 26 5.62 -8.36 14.65
C ILE A 26 6.27 -9.74 14.75
N ILE A 27 6.93 -10.22 13.69
CA ILE A 27 7.65 -11.50 13.69
C ILE A 27 8.77 -11.48 14.74
N GLU A 28 9.55 -10.40 14.82
CA GLU A 28 10.66 -10.28 15.78
C GLU A 28 10.18 -10.21 17.25
N LYS A 29 9.06 -9.55 17.53
CA LYS A 29 8.57 -9.37 18.91
C LYS A 29 7.63 -10.47 19.40
N TYR A 30 6.80 -11.03 18.51
CA TYR A 30 5.73 -11.95 18.88
C TYR A 30 5.90 -13.35 18.28
N GLY A 31 7.00 -13.61 17.54
CA GLY A 31 7.22 -14.88 16.85
C GLY A 31 6.25 -15.08 15.69
N MET A 32 6.17 -16.30 15.14
CA MET A 32 5.32 -16.60 13.98
C MET A 32 3.83 -16.75 14.38
N ASN A 33 3.20 -15.66 14.79
CA ASN A 33 1.83 -15.62 15.28
C ASN A 33 0.81 -15.06 14.25
N TRP A 34 -0.48 -15.34 14.37
CA TRP A 34 -1.46 -14.92 13.33
C TRP A 34 -1.60 -13.40 13.10
N LEU A 35 -0.98 -12.57 13.93
CA LEU A 35 -0.98 -11.11 13.81
C LEU A 35 -0.36 -10.58 12.49
N HIS A 36 0.52 -11.33 11.81
CA HIS A 36 1.07 -10.89 10.50
C HIS A 36 0.01 -10.84 9.40
N ALA A 37 -1.10 -11.57 9.55
CA ALA A 37 -2.16 -11.57 8.56
C ALA A 37 -2.78 -10.17 8.39
N VAL A 38 -2.78 -9.35 9.44
CA VAL A 38 -3.31 -7.99 9.41
C VAL A 38 -2.52 -7.10 8.44
N PRO A 39 -1.21 -6.89 8.59
CA PRO A 39 -0.46 -6.08 7.61
C PRO A 39 -0.41 -6.75 6.22
N ILE A 40 -0.45 -8.08 6.10
CA ILE A 40 -0.51 -8.74 4.78
C ILE A 40 -1.81 -8.39 4.04
N THR A 41 -2.96 -8.42 4.72
CA THR A 41 -4.25 -8.05 4.11
C THR A 41 -4.30 -6.56 3.73
N VAL A 42 -3.75 -5.68 4.58
CA VAL A 42 -3.61 -4.24 4.26
C VAL A 42 -2.70 -4.03 3.05
N ALA A 43 -1.62 -4.80 2.92
CA ALA A 43 -0.73 -4.72 1.77
C ALA A 43 -1.43 -5.10 0.45
N ILE A 44 -2.25 -6.16 0.47
CA ILE A 44 -3.05 -6.57 -0.70
C ILE A 44 -4.05 -5.49 -1.09
N LEU A 45 -4.72 -4.86 -0.12
CA LEU A 45 -5.64 -3.75 -0.37
C LEU A 45 -4.89 -2.56 -1.00
N MET A 46 -3.74 -2.17 -0.44
CA MET A 46 -2.94 -1.06 -0.95
C MET A 46 -2.42 -1.30 -2.38
N PHE A 47 -2.09 -2.55 -2.72
CA PHE A 47 -1.72 -2.91 -4.10
C PHE A 47 -2.88 -2.68 -5.08
N ASN A 48 -4.11 -3.06 -4.70
CA ASN A 48 -5.30 -2.79 -5.52
C ASN A 48 -5.57 -1.29 -5.68
N ILE A 49 -5.37 -0.50 -4.62
CA ILE A 49 -5.52 0.95 -4.67
C ILE A 49 -4.50 1.58 -5.63
N ILE A 50 -3.25 1.12 -5.61
CA ILE A 50 -2.21 1.59 -6.55
C ILE A 50 -2.60 1.28 -7.99
N TRP A 51 -3.12 0.07 -8.25
CA TRP A 51 -3.58 -0.29 -9.59
C TRP A 51 -4.72 0.61 -10.07
N ALA A 52 -5.73 0.83 -9.22
CA ALA A 52 -6.84 1.73 -9.53
C ALA A 52 -6.35 3.16 -9.77
N LEU A 53 -5.41 3.66 -8.97
CA LEU A 53 -4.79 4.98 -9.16
C LEU A 53 -4.05 5.09 -10.49
N LEU A 54 -3.28 4.06 -10.88
CA LEU A 54 -2.57 4.01 -12.15
C LEU A 54 -3.52 3.97 -13.35
N GLU A 55 -4.62 3.23 -13.23
CA GLU A 55 -5.63 3.12 -14.28
C GLU A 55 -6.42 4.43 -14.43
N MET A 56 -6.80 5.07 -13.32
CA MET A 56 -7.40 6.41 -13.32
C MET A 56 -6.45 7.46 -13.90
N ALA A 57 -5.16 7.40 -13.60
CA ALA A 57 -4.15 8.31 -14.12
C ALA A 57 -3.94 8.18 -15.64
N LYS A 58 -4.13 6.99 -16.21
CA LYS A 58 -4.08 6.77 -17.67
C LYS A 58 -5.32 7.28 -18.41
N SER A 59 -6.45 7.40 -17.72
CA SER A 59 -7.66 7.90 -18.34
C SER A 59 -7.54 9.41 -18.59
N ALA A 60 -7.67 9.83 -19.86
CA ALA A 60 -7.50 11.22 -20.32
C ALA A 60 -8.40 12.26 -19.63
N ARG A 61 -9.35 11.81 -18.79
CA ARG A 61 -10.27 12.66 -18.03
C ARG A 61 -9.63 13.29 -16.78
N TRP A 62 -8.49 12.77 -16.32
CA TRP A 62 -7.84 13.18 -15.06
C TRP A 62 -6.39 13.66 -15.21
N GLN A 63 -5.85 13.66 -16.44
CA GLN A 63 -4.52 14.20 -16.76
C GLN A 63 -4.57 15.74 -16.77
#